data_AF-A0A946VD49-F1
#
_entry.id   AF-A0A946VD49-F1
#
_cell.length_a   1.000
_cell.length_b   1.000
_cell.length_c   1.000
_cell.angle_alpha   90.00
_cell.angle_beta   90.00
_cell.angle_gamma   90.00
#
_symmetry.space_group_name_H-M   'P 1'
#
loop_
_entity.id
_entity.type
_entity.pdbx_description
1 polymer ?
#
loop_
_entity_poly.entity_id
_entity_poly.type
_entity_poly.pdbx_seq_one_letter_code
_entity_poly.pdbx_strand_id
1 'polypeptide(L)'
;MRRTVTLLCLLLTGCTQQAGPVFQDQVLAFGTVIEITIDGVDPALAEEVSAELEQLFLGWHRDWHAWEPGLLTRTNALLTSGEPFAADPAVLPLILEANRLSSLSGGLFNPLIGRLLDLWGFQGMPLAGGTLPDPDAIAAWLAQAPTVEDIHVDGNRISSRNPLAAYDFGGFAKGYAIDRCIEHLRSRGIENAIINTGGDLRAIGSRSNRPWRIGIRHPRDDSILASIKTDGDDSVFTSGDYERLFRVKDVRYHHILDPRTGNPAVGTAAVTVVHD
;
A
#
# COMPACT_ATOMS: atom_id res chain seq x y z
N MET A 1 45.84 69.07 -3.89
CA MET A 1 45.82 67.69 -3.35
C MET A 1 44.36 67.26 -3.19
N ARG A 2 43.78 66.55 -4.17
CA ARG A 2 42.43 65.98 -4.09
C ARG A 2 42.56 64.53 -3.60
N ARG A 3 41.97 64.19 -2.46
CA ARG A 3 41.92 62.83 -1.92
C ARG A 3 40.63 62.16 -2.43
N THR A 4 40.79 61.20 -3.32
CA THR A 4 39.71 60.32 -3.78
C THR A 4 39.52 59.23 -2.73
N VAL A 5 38.32 59.12 -2.16
CA VAL A 5 37.94 58.02 -1.26
C VAL A 5 37.25 56.96 -2.11
N THR A 6 37.90 55.80 -2.26
CA THR A 6 37.33 54.65 -2.94
C THR A 6 36.53 53.83 -1.93
N LEU A 7 35.21 53.77 -2.12
CA LEU A 7 34.30 52.94 -1.33
C LEU A 7 34.34 51.51 -1.88
N LEU A 8 34.84 50.57 -1.07
CA LEU A 8 34.92 49.15 -1.41
C LEU A 8 33.60 48.46 -1.01
N CYS A 9 32.73 48.18 -1.98
CA CYS A 9 31.52 47.39 -1.76
C CYS A 9 31.90 45.89 -1.68
N LEU A 10 31.91 45.34 -0.47
CA LEU A 10 31.93 43.89 -0.23
C LEU A 10 30.55 43.32 -0.55
N LEU A 11 30.44 42.62 -1.68
CA LEU A 11 29.29 41.79 -2.01
C LEU A 11 29.36 40.50 -1.20
N LEU A 12 28.51 40.40 -0.16
CA LEU A 12 28.24 39.16 0.54
C LEU A 12 27.36 38.29 -0.34
N THR A 13 27.95 37.40 -1.15
CA THR A 13 27.24 36.30 -1.78
C THR A 13 26.95 35.25 -0.71
N GLY A 14 25.81 35.38 -0.03
CA GLY A 14 25.26 34.30 0.77
C GLY A 14 24.89 33.16 -0.19
N CYS A 15 25.59 32.03 -0.10
CA CYS A 15 25.14 30.78 -0.71
C CYS A 15 23.88 30.32 0.03
N THR A 16 22.73 30.90 -0.30
CA THR A 16 21.46 30.21 -0.12
C THR A 16 21.50 29.05 -1.09
N GLN A 17 21.73 27.84 -0.58
CA GLN A 17 21.54 26.61 -1.33
C GLN A 17 20.07 26.59 -1.73
N GLN A 18 19.81 27.04 -2.96
CA GLN A 18 18.47 27.15 -3.49
C GLN A 18 17.96 25.71 -3.59
N ALA A 19 16.97 25.37 -2.75
CA ALA A 19 16.29 24.10 -2.85
C ALA A 19 15.85 23.90 -4.30
N GLY A 20 16.13 22.72 -4.86
CA GLY A 20 15.73 22.39 -6.22
C GLY A 20 14.21 22.49 -6.40
N PRO A 21 13.72 22.45 -7.64
CA PRO A 21 12.29 22.43 -7.89
C PRO A 21 11.67 21.17 -7.25
N VAL A 22 10.49 21.35 -6.63
CA VAL A 22 9.67 20.24 -6.15
C VAL A 22 8.69 19.88 -7.26
N PHE A 23 8.76 18.65 -7.74
CA PHE A 23 7.82 18.07 -8.68
C PHE A 23 6.72 17.32 -7.92
N GLN A 24 5.47 17.44 -8.38
CA GLN A 24 4.32 16.74 -7.79
C GLN A 24 3.40 16.23 -8.89
N ASP A 25 2.90 15.01 -8.71
CA ASP A 25 1.99 14.35 -9.63
C ASP A 25 1.01 13.44 -8.88
N GLN A 26 -0.07 13.04 -9.55
CA GLN A 26 -1.11 12.20 -8.99
C GLN A 26 -1.55 11.09 -9.95
N VAL A 27 -1.66 9.87 -9.44
CA VAL A 27 -2.13 8.70 -10.17
C VAL A 27 -3.33 8.10 -9.45
N LEU A 28 -4.40 7.74 -10.18
CA LEU A 28 -5.54 7.01 -9.60
C LEU A 28 -5.34 5.51 -9.79
N ALA A 29 -5.01 4.80 -8.70
CA ALA A 29 -4.80 3.35 -8.70
C ALA A 29 -5.07 2.76 -7.31
N PHE A 30 -5.31 1.45 -7.23
CA PHE A 30 -5.64 0.75 -5.98
C PHE A 30 -6.83 1.36 -5.21
N GLY A 31 -7.79 1.96 -5.92
CA GLY A 31 -8.96 2.58 -5.31
C GLY A 31 -8.70 3.88 -4.54
N THR A 32 -7.53 4.50 -4.71
CA THR A 32 -7.16 5.76 -4.06
C THR A 32 -6.35 6.66 -5.00
N VAL A 33 -6.22 7.94 -4.63
CA VAL A 33 -5.22 8.83 -5.23
C VAL A 33 -3.86 8.49 -4.65
N ILE A 34 -2.89 8.29 -5.53
CA ILE A 34 -1.47 8.13 -5.23
C ILE A 34 -0.80 9.46 -5.53
N GLU A 35 -0.20 10.08 -4.53
CA GLU A 35 0.55 11.33 -4.66
C GLU A 35 2.04 11.01 -4.74
N ILE A 36 2.68 11.52 -5.79
CA ILE A 36 4.13 11.39 -6.01
C ILE A 36 4.72 12.78 -5.80
N THR A 37 5.72 12.90 -4.95
CA THR A 37 6.51 14.13 -4.81
C THR A 37 7.99 13.79 -4.93
N ILE A 38 8.68 14.49 -5.82
CA ILE A 38 10.12 14.33 -6.08
C ILE A 38 10.78 15.70 -5.85
N ASP A 39 11.90 15.73 -5.12
CA ASP A 39 12.62 16.97 -4.79
C ASP A 39 14.06 16.94 -5.29
N GLY A 40 14.57 18.10 -5.72
CA GLY A 40 15.99 18.30 -5.96
C GLY A 40 16.55 17.72 -7.27
N VAL A 41 15.70 17.39 -8.25
CA VAL A 41 16.13 16.86 -9.56
C VAL A 41 15.66 17.72 -10.72
N ASP A 42 16.18 17.44 -11.91
CA ASP A 42 15.74 18.10 -13.14
C ASP A 42 14.24 17.82 -13.42
N PRO A 43 13.43 18.86 -13.74
CA PRO A 43 11.99 18.66 -13.98
C PRO A 43 11.66 17.66 -15.08
N ALA A 44 12.47 17.57 -16.15
CA ALA A 44 12.21 16.62 -17.23
C ALA A 44 12.46 15.17 -16.78
N LEU A 45 13.48 14.94 -15.94
CA LEU A 45 13.70 13.64 -15.31
C LEU A 45 12.56 13.28 -14.36
N ALA A 46 12.06 14.23 -13.57
CA ALA A 46 10.95 13.98 -12.65
C ALA A 46 9.66 13.60 -13.40
N GLU A 47 9.37 14.30 -14.51
CA GLU A 47 8.22 14.01 -15.38
C GLU A 47 8.33 12.63 -16.06
N GLU A 48 9.50 12.32 -16.63
CA GLU A 48 9.78 11.01 -17.25
C GLU A 48 9.55 9.87 -16.25
N VAL A 49 10.15 9.97 -15.06
CA VAL A 49 10.08 8.91 -14.05
C VAL A 49 8.67 8.83 -13.44
N SER A 50 7.96 9.95 -13.27
CA SER A 50 6.56 9.94 -12.83
C SER A 50 5.66 9.17 -13.78
N ALA A 51 5.83 9.38 -15.10
CA ALA A 51 5.09 8.65 -16.12
C ALA A 51 5.41 7.14 -16.10
N GLU A 52 6.66 6.76 -15.84
CA GLU A 52 7.04 5.35 -15.64
C GLU A 52 6.33 4.75 -14.41
N LEU A 53 6.30 5.47 -13.28
CA LEU A 53 5.60 5.04 -12.07
C LEU A 53 4.09 4.90 -12.30
N GLU A 54 3.47 5.81 -13.04
CA GLU A 54 2.06 5.72 -13.42
C GLU A 54 1.78 4.40 -14.15
N GLN A 55 2.58 4.06 -15.16
CA GLN A 55 2.39 2.81 -15.90
C GLN A 55 2.55 1.57 -15.02
N LEU A 56 3.51 1.59 -14.07
CA LEU A 56 3.68 0.53 -13.09
C LEU A 56 2.44 0.39 -12.19
N PHE A 57 1.96 1.50 -11.63
CA PHE A 57 0.78 1.50 -10.77
C PHE A 57 -0.48 1.01 -11.49
N LEU A 58 -0.71 1.44 -12.73
CA LEU A 58 -1.86 0.98 -13.52
C LEU A 58 -1.75 -0.51 -13.86
N GLY A 59 -0.56 -1.00 -14.20
CA GLY A 59 -0.31 -2.42 -14.44
C GLY A 59 -0.57 -3.28 -13.21
N TRP A 60 -0.01 -2.89 -12.07
CA TRP A 60 -0.20 -3.59 -10.80
C TRP A 60 -1.63 -3.49 -10.27
N HIS A 61 -2.30 -2.36 -10.45
CA HIS A 61 -3.70 -2.20 -10.09
C HIS A 61 -4.58 -3.24 -10.81
N ARG A 62 -4.36 -3.44 -12.11
CA ARG A 62 -5.04 -4.48 -12.90
C ARG A 62 -4.64 -5.89 -12.45
N ASP A 63 -3.34 -6.14 -12.32
CA ASP A 63 -2.81 -7.51 -12.19
C ASP A 63 -2.95 -8.09 -10.79
N TRP A 64 -2.92 -7.25 -9.76
CA TRP A 64 -3.00 -7.63 -8.34
C TRP A 64 -4.42 -7.51 -7.78
N HIS A 65 -5.41 -7.25 -8.62
CA HIS A 65 -6.79 -7.14 -8.20
C HIS A 65 -7.39 -8.51 -7.88
N ALA A 66 -7.94 -8.68 -6.68
CA ALA A 66 -8.44 -9.99 -6.23
C ALA A 66 -9.81 -10.38 -6.81
N TRP A 67 -10.54 -9.43 -7.43
CA TRP A 67 -11.90 -9.66 -7.94
C TRP A 67 -12.20 -9.04 -9.32
N GLU A 68 -11.28 -8.27 -9.91
CA GLU A 68 -11.42 -7.82 -11.31
C GLU A 68 -10.60 -8.72 -12.24
N PRO A 69 -10.98 -8.84 -13.52
CA PRO A 69 -10.21 -9.62 -14.48
C PRO A 69 -8.73 -9.20 -14.52
N GLY A 70 -7.84 -10.13 -14.17
CA GLY A 70 -6.42 -9.87 -14.01
C GLY A 70 -5.63 -11.13 -13.66
N LEU A 71 -4.34 -10.97 -13.39
CA LEU A 71 -3.45 -12.09 -13.11
C LEU A 71 -3.76 -12.76 -11.76
N LEU A 72 -4.15 -11.99 -10.74
CA LEU A 72 -4.52 -12.53 -9.44
C LEU A 72 -5.86 -13.29 -9.48
N THR A 73 -6.89 -12.78 -10.16
CA THR A 73 -8.16 -13.53 -10.32
C THR A 73 -7.96 -14.82 -11.10
N ARG A 74 -7.11 -14.82 -12.14
CA ARG A 74 -6.70 -16.06 -12.83
C ARG A 74 -5.99 -17.02 -11.87
N THR A 75 -5.08 -16.52 -11.05
CA THR A 75 -4.35 -17.32 -10.05
C THR A 75 -5.31 -17.95 -9.05
N ASN A 76 -6.25 -17.17 -8.51
CA ASN A 76 -7.28 -17.65 -7.59
C ASN A 76 -8.17 -18.72 -8.22
N ALA A 77 -8.57 -18.56 -9.48
CA ALA A 77 -9.33 -19.57 -10.20
C ALA A 77 -8.55 -20.89 -10.32
N LEU A 78 -7.26 -20.84 -10.67
CA LEU A 78 -6.43 -22.04 -10.80
C LEU A 78 -6.19 -22.75 -9.46
N LEU A 79 -6.07 -22.03 -8.34
CA LEU A 79 -5.91 -22.62 -7.00
C LEU A 79 -7.08 -23.54 -6.63
N THR A 80 -8.29 -23.24 -7.08
CA THR A 80 -9.50 -24.05 -6.81
C THR A 80 -9.43 -25.47 -7.40
N SER A 81 -8.61 -25.67 -8.43
CA SER A 81 -8.47 -26.99 -9.07
C SER A 81 -7.64 -27.98 -8.27
N GLY A 82 -6.79 -27.49 -7.36
CA GLY A 82 -5.80 -28.28 -6.62
C GLY A 82 -4.60 -28.75 -7.44
N GLU A 83 -4.65 -28.66 -8.77
CA GLU A 83 -3.57 -29.06 -9.66
C GLU A 83 -2.44 -28.02 -9.68
N PRO A 84 -1.15 -28.44 -9.69
CA PRO A 84 -0.05 -27.52 -9.86
C PRO A 84 -0.10 -26.77 -11.19
N PHE A 85 0.10 -25.45 -11.14
CA PHE A 85 0.17 -24.58 -12.32
C PHE A 85 1.34 -23.60 -12.22
N ALA A 86 1.82 -23.11 -13.37
CA ALA A 86 2.85 -22.07 -13.37
C ALA A 86 2.24 -20.73 -12.95
N ALA A 87 2.74 -20.16 -11.84
CA ALA A 87 2.39 -18.83 -11.38
C ALA A 87 2.94 -17.78 -12.34
N ASP A 88 2.20 -16.70 -12.52
CA ASP A 88 2.67 -15.57 -13.30
C ASP A 88 3.82 -14.86 -12.55
N PRO A 89 4.94 -14.51 -13.21
CA PRO A 89 6.06 -13.82 -12.59
C PRO A 89 5.70 -12.47 -11.96
N ALA A 90 4.61 -11.82 -12.39
CA ALA A 90 4.12 -10.58 -11.79
C ALA A 90 3.37 -10.78 -10.46
N VAL A 91 2.94 -12.02 -10.16
CA VAL A 91 2.12 -12.36 -8.98
C VAL A 91 2.90 -13.23 -7.99
N LEU A 92 3.78 -14.10 -8.47
CA LEU A 92 4.55 -15.01 -7.61
C LEU A 92 5.32 -14.31 -6.48
N PRO A 93 6.01 -13.17 -6.69
CA PRO A 93 6.67 -12.46 -5.59
C PRO A 93 5.70 -12.01 -4.48
N LEU A 94 4.49 -11.57 -4.84
CA LEU A 94 3.47 -11.17 -3.87
C LEU A 94 2.94 -12.39 -3.10
N ILE A 95 2.77 -13.54 -3.75
CA ILE A 95 2.39 -14.79 -3.08
C ILE A 95 3.42 -15.17 -2.02
N LEU A 96 4.71 -15.14 -2.39
CA LEU A 96 5.79 -15.48 -1.47
C LEU A 96 5.82 -14.52 -0.27
N GLU A 97 5.67 -13.22 -0.54
CA GLU A 97 5.69 -12.20 0.52
C GLU A 97 4.45 -12.29 1.42
N ALA A 98 3.26 -12.46 0.85
CA ALA A 98 2.03 -12.70 1.58
C ALA A 98 2.15 -13.90 2.52
N ASN A 99 2.74 -15.01 2.04
CA ASN A 99 2.94 -16.20 2.85
C ASN A 99 3.93 -15.98 3.99
N ARG A 100 5.00 -15.23 3.74
CA ARG A 100 5.97 -14.81 4.75
C ARG A 100 5.32 -13.97 5.83
N LEU A 101 4.56 -12.93 5.46
CA LEU A 101 3.84 -12.04 6.38
C LEU A 101 2.81 -12.81 7.20
N SER A 102 2.11 -13.77 6.58
CA SER A 102 1.16 -14.62 7.29
C SER A 102 1.85 -15.45 8.37
N SER A 103 2.96 -16.08 8.02
CA SER A 103 3.78 -16.87 8.96
C SER A 103 4.29 -16.03 10.13
N LEU A 104 4.80 -14.81 9.85
CA LEU A 104 5.29 -13.89 10.90
C LEU A 104 4.19 -13.42 11.86
N SER A 105 2.95 -13.32 11.38
CA SER A 105 1.80 -12.92 12.19
C SER A 105 1.14 -14.08 12.96
N GLY A 106 1.62 -15.31 12.78
CA GLY A 106 0.94 -16.51 13.29
C GLY A 106 -0.45 -16.72 12.66
N GLY A 107 -0.62 -16.32 11.40
CA GLY A 107 -1.88 -16.42 10.65
C GLY A 107 -2.91 -15.32 10.93
N LEU A 108 -2.59 -14.31 11.76
CA LEU A 108 -3.49 -13.17 12.02
C LEU A 108 -3.63 -12.25 10.80
N PHE A 109 -2.55 -12.05 10.06
CA PHE A 109 -2.62 -11.63 8.66
C PHE A 109 -2.80 -12.90 7.83
N ASN A 110 -3.97 -13.08 7.24
CA ASN A 110 -4.25 -14.21 6.37
C ASN A 110 -4.51 -13.69 4.95
N PRO A 111 -3.60 -13.89 3.99
CA PRO A 111 -3.78 -13.40 2.64
C PRO A 111 -4.77 -14.24 1.83
N LEU A 112 -5.23 -15.39 2.33
CA LEU A 112 -6.15 -16.30 1.65
C LEU A 112 -7.63 -16.07 1.99
N ILE A 113 -7.95 -14.91 2.59
CA ILE A 113 -9.31 -14.55 3.00
C ILE A 113 -10.16 -13.96 1.87
N GLY A 114 -9.74 -14.04 0.60
CA GLY A 114 -10.46 -13.43 -0.52
C GLY A 114 -11.94 -13.84 -0.60
N ARG A 115 -12.26 -15.11 -0.34
CA ARG A 115 -13.65 -15.60 -0.26
C ARG A 115 -14.41 -15.08 0.96
N LEU A 116 -13.73 -14.89 2.08
CA LEU A 116 -14.36 -14.31 3.26
C LEU A 116 -14.71 -12.83 3.00
N LEU A 117 -13.84 -12.09 2.33
CA LEU A 117 -14.13 -10.72 1.89
C LEU A 117 -15.31 -10.66 0.91
N ASP A 118 -15.47 -11.68 0.05
CA ASP A 118 -16.63 -11.85 -0.84
C ASP A 118 -17.94 -11.97 -0.05
N LEU A 119 -17.98 -12.86 0.94
CA LEU A 119 -19.15 -13.06 1.80
C LEU A 119 -19.59 -11.76 2.46
N TRP A 120 -18.63 -10.94 2.89
CA TRP A 120 -18.90 -9.63 3.48
C TRP A 120 -19.23 -8.52 2.48
N GLY A 121 -19.08 -8.75 1.18
CA GLY A 121 -19.29 -7.75 0.14
C GLY A 121 -18.20 -6.67 0.09
N PHE A 122 -17.02 -6.92 0.67
CA PHE A 122 -15.86 -6.01 0.62
C PHE A 122 -15.08 -6.12 -0.70
N GLN A 123 -15.67 -6.69 -1.75
CA GLN A 123 -15.08 -6.70 -3.09
C GLN A 123 -15.61 -5.54 -3.94
N GLY A 124 -16.83 -5.03 -3.71
CA GLY A 124 -17.40 -3.97 -4.53
C GLY A 124 -16.97 -2.54 -4.18
N MET A 125 -16.93 -1.66 -5.19
CA MET A 125 -17.04 -0.21 -5.03
C MET A 125 -18.15 0.33 -5.96
N PRO A 126 -19.25 0.89 -5.43
CA PRO A 126 -19.56 1.06 -4.00
C PRO A 126 -19.77 -0.29 -3.30
N LEU A 127 -19.57 -0.31 -1.98
CA LEU A 127 -19.88 -1.50 -1.17
C LEU A 127 -21.36 -1.84 -1.33
N ALA A 128 -21.66 -3.14 -1.49
CA ALA A 128 -23.03 -3.65 -1.46
C ALA A 128 -23.59 -3.47 -0.03
N GLY A 129 -24.06 -2.27 0.29
CA GLY A 129 -24.56 -1.94 1.61
C GLY A 129 -25.88 -2.66 1.92
N GLY A 130 -26.15 -2.88 3.22
CA GLY A 130 -27.50 -3.14 3.72
C GLY A 130 -27.79 -4.55 4.23
N THR A 131 -26.94 -5.54 3.96
CA THR A 131 -27.15 -6.92 4.40
C THR A 131 -25.89 -7.49 5.02
N LEU A 132 -26.03 -8.21 6.13
CA LEU A 132 -24.93 -8.96 6.74
C LEU A 132 -24.74 -10.28 5.99
N PRO A 133 -23.51 -10.85 5.98
CA PRO A 133 -23.30 -12.19 5.45
C PRO A 133 -24.19 -13.21 6.18
N ASP A 134 -24.53 -14.28 5.47
CA ASP A 134 -25.17 -15.45 6.08
C ASP A 134 -24.22 -16.05 7.14
N PRO A 135 -24.62 -16.13 8.42
CA PRO A 135 -23.80 -16.74 9.47
C PRO A 135 -23.41 -18.19 9.16
N ASP A 136 -24.26 -18.95 8.48
CA ASP A 136 -23.96 -20.34 8.12
C ASP A 136 -22.88 -20.41 7.03
N ALA A 137 -22.84 -19.45 6.11
CA ALA A 137 -21.79 -19.33 5.12
C ALA A 137 -20.44 -18.96 5.75
N ILE A 138 -20.44 -18.06 6.74
CA ILE A 138 -19.23 -17.72 7.52
C ILE A 138 -18.75 -18.94 8.30
N ALA A 139 -19.64 -19.67 8.97
CA ALA A 139 -19.30 -20.89 9.70
C ALA A 139 -18.73 -21.98 8.78
N ALA A 140 -19.31 -22.16 7.58
CA ALA A 140 -18.82 -23.11 6.59
C ALA A 140 -17.41 -22.75 6.07
N TRP A 141 -17.11 -21.46 5.90
CA TRP A 141 -15.77 -21.00 5.56
C TRP A 141 -14.79 -21.26 6.72
N LEU A 142 -15.17 -20.90 7.95
CA LEU A 142 -14.33 -21.08 9.15
C LEU A 142 -13.97 -22.54 9.41
N ALA A 143 -14.87 -23.48 9.13
CA ALA A 143 -14.62 -24.91 9.28
C ALA A 143 -13.46 -25.43 8.41
N GLN A 144 -13.09 -24.69 7.37
CA GLN A 144 -12.03 -25.03 6.42
C GLN A 144 -10.93 -23.95 6.33
N ALA A 145 -11.05 -22.84 7.08
CA ALA A 145 -10.34 -21.57 6.90
C ALA A 145 -8.94 -21.74 6.25
N PRO A 146 -8.77 -21.35 4.98
CA PRO A 146 -7.51 -21.53 4.27
C PRO A 146 -6.33 -20.89 4.99
N THR A 147 -5.21 -21.60 4.99
CA THR A 147 -3.95 -21.16 5.58
C THR A 147 -2.82 -21.27 4.57
N VAL A 148 -1.69 -20.61 4.82
CA VAL A 148 -0.56 -20.63 3.89
C VAL A 148 0.09 -22.02 3.81
N GLU A 149 -0.15 -22.88 4.80
CA GLU A 149 0.19 -24.30 4.82
C GLU A 149 -0.60 -25.15 3.80
N ASP A 150 -1.73 -24.63 3.31
CA ASP A 150 -2.49 -25.25 2.22
C ASP A 150 -1.83 -25.04 0.86
N ILE A 151 -0.93 -24.05 0.75
CA ILE A 151 -0.29 -23.64 -0.48
C ILE A 151 1.06 -24.35 -0.62
N HIS A 152 1.25 -25.03 -1.75
CA HIS A 152 2.53 -25.60 -2.13
C HIS A 152 3.17 -24.74 -3.22
N VAL A 153 4.45 -24.40 -3.04
CA VAL A 153 5.25 -23.66 -4.02
C VAL A 153 6.51 -24.46 -4.35
N ASP A 154 6.69 -24.81 -5.62
CA ASP A 154 7.87 -25.49 -6.16
C ASP A 154 8.41 -24.71 -7.37
N GLY A 155 9.45 -23.92 -7.15
CA GLY A 155 9.98 -23.00 -8.14
C GLY A 155 8.92 -21.96 -8.55
N ASN A 156 8.46 -22.01 -9.80
CA ASN A 156 7.37 -21.18 -10.30
C ASN A 156 6.02 -21.89 -10.33
N ARG A 157 5.91 -23.12 -9.83
CA ARG A 157 4.66 -23.87 -9.79
C ARG A 157 4.00 -23.72 -8.43
N ILE A 158 2.70 -23.48 -8.43
CA ILE A 158 1.89 -23.37 -7.22
C ILE A 158 0.66 -24.27 -7.28
N SER A 159 0.23 -24.78 -6.13
CA SER A 159 -1.06 -25.46 -5.96
C SER A 159 -1.62 -25.18 -4.57
N SER A 160 -2.90 -25.48 -4.38
CA SER A 160 -3.58 -25.44 -3.08
C SER A 160 -4.23 -26.78 -2.78
N ARG A 161 -4.14 -27.27 -1.55
CA ARG A 161 -4.95 -28.41 -1.09
C ARG A 161 -6.34 -28.00 -0.59
N ASN A 162 -6.58 -26.69 -0.50
CA ASN A 162 -7.81 -26.11 -0.01
C ASN A 162 -8.54 -25.36 -1.14
N PRO A 163 -9.73 -25.82 -1.57
CA PRO A 163 -10.48 -25.20 -2.68
C PRO A 163 -11.05 -23.81 -2.32
N LEU A 164 -11.08 -23.47 -1.03
CA LEU A 164 -11.49 -22.15 -0.56
C LEU A 164 -10.34 -21.13 -0.59
N ALA A 165 -9.09 -21.55 -0.80
CA ALA A 165 -7.95 -20.65 -0.87
C ALA A 165 -8.11 -19.64 -2.02
N ALA A 166 -8.14 -18.36 -1.67
CA ALA A 166 -8.17 -17.26 -2.63
C ALA A 166 -7.36 -16.10 -2.06
N TYR A 167 -6.29 -15.72 -2.75
CA TYR A 167 -5.46 -14.61 -2.36
C TYR A 167 -6.19 -13.27 -2.51
N ASP A 168 -6.04 -12.43 -1.49
CA ASP A 168 -6.32 -11.01 -1.51
C ASP A 168 -5.08 -10.28 -0.99
N PHE A 169 -4.55 -9.36 -1.79
CA PHE A 169 -3.35 -8.60 -1.44
C PHE A 169 -3.66 -7.19 -0.93
N GLY A 170 -4.93 -6.82 -0.73
CA GLY A 170 -5.35 -5.48 -0.33
C GLY A 170 -4.73 -5.01 0.98
N GLY A 171 -4.37 -5.95 1.87
CA GLY A 171 -3.71 -5.64 3.15
C GLY A 171 -2.23 -5.26 3.07
N PHE A 172 -1.54 -5.42 1.93
CA PHE A 172 -0.11 -5.07 1.82
C PHE A 172 0.36 -4.62 0.42
N ALA A 173 -0.43 -4.86 -0.65
CA ALA A 173 -0.02 -4.59 -2.04
C ALA A 173 0.40 -3.15 -2.29
N LYS A 174 -0.23 -2.17 -1.63
CA LYS A 174 0.15 -0.75 -1.73
C LYS A 174 1.56 -0.51 -1.21
N GLY A 175 1.92 -1.11 -0.07
CA GLY A 175 3.27 -1.01 0.49
C GLY A 175 4.30 -1.67 -0.41
N TYR A 176 3.99 -2.87 -0.89
CA TYR A 176 4.84 -3.55 -1.86
C TYR A 176 5.03 -2.73 -3.14
N ALA A 177 3.97 -2.11 -3.68
CA ALA A 177 4.07 -1.22 -4.84
C ALA A 177 4.98 -0.01 -4.56
N ILE A 178 4.80 0.64 -3.41
CA ILE A 178 5.60 1.80 -3.01
C ILE A 178 7.08 1.42 -2.93
N ASP A 179 7.42 0.28 -2.33
CA ASP A 179 8.81 -0.17 -2.21
C ASP A 179 9.46 -0.34 -3.59
N ARG A 180 8.75 -0.99 -4.53
CA ARG A 180 9.23 -1.16 -5.91
C ARG A 180 9.37 0.17 -6.65
N CYS A 181 8.46 1.12 -6.41
CA CYS A 181 8.58 2.47 -6.97
C CYS A 181 9.77 3.23 -6.38
N ILE A 182 10.02 3.13 -5.07
CA ILE A 182 11.18 3.76 -4.41
C ILE A 182 12.49 3.16 -4.92
N GLU A 183 12.57 1.84 -5.11
CA GLU A 183 13.71 1.18 -5.77
C GLU A 183 13.93 1.72 -7.19
N HIS A 184 12.84 1.90 -7.96
CA HIS A 184 12.90 2.46 -9.29
C HIS A 184 13.42 3.91 -9.27
N LEU A 185 12.89 4.77 -8.39
CA LEU A 185 13.38 6.14 -8.18
C LEU A 185 14.88 6.17 -7.87
N ARG A 186 15.33 5.32 -6.94
CA ARG A 186 16.76 5.19 -6.57
C ARG A 186 17.62 4.79 -7.76
N SER A 187 17.16 3.86 -8.58
CA SER A 187 17.88 3.43 -9.79
C SER A 187 18.05 4.56 -10.81
N ARG A 188 17.19 5.57 -10.76
CA ARG A 188 17.23 6.79 -11.58
C ARG A 188 18.01 7.94 -10.91
N GLY A 189 18.65 7.70 -9.77
CA GLY A 189 19.43 8.70 -9.03
C GLY A 189 18.59 9.69 -8.22
N ILE A 190 17.31 9.40 -7.97
CA ILE A 190 16.43 10.22 -7.15
C ILE A 190 16.58 9.80 -5.68
N GLU A 191 17.06 10.72 -4.85
CA GLU A 191 17.34 10.47 -3.42
C GLU A 191 16.29 11.10 -2.49
N ASN A 192 15.49 12.05 -2.99
CA ASN A 192 14.50 12.78 -2.20
C ASN A 192 13.11 12.64 -2.83
N ALA A 193 12.25 11.82 -2.22
CA ALA A 193 10.90 11.60 -2.71
C ALA A 193 9.96 11.13 -1.60
N ILE A 194 8.66 11.33 -1.80
CA ILE A 194 7.61 10.68 -1.01
C ILE A 194 6.52 10.18 -1.96
N ILE A 195 6.10 8.95 -1.75
CA ILE A 195 4.96 8.34 -2.45
C ILE A 195 3.90 8.03 -1.40
N ASN A 196 2.70 8.59 -1.56
CA ASN A 196 1.58 8.46 -0.64
C ASN A 196 0.36 7.85 -1.33
N THR A 197 -0.13 6.71 -0.85
CA THR A 197 -1.23 5.90 -1.41
C THR A 197 -2.47 5.95 -0.52
N GLY A 198 -3.00 7.16 -0.30
CA GLY A 198 -4.19 7.36 0.53
C GLY A 198 -3.93 7.27 2.04
N GLY A 199 -2.76 7.73 2.50
CA GLY A 199 -2.35 7.75 3.92
C GLY A 199 -1.25 6.72 4.25
N ASP A 200 -1.06 5.74 3.38
CA ASP A 200 0.03 4.76 3.42
C ASP A 200 1.17 5.25 2.53
N LEU A 201 2.36 5.45 3.08
CA LEU A 201 3.43 6.14 2.36
C LEU A 201 4.83 5.64 2.68
N ARG A 202 5.78 5.90 1.78
CA ARG A 202 7.23 5.82 2.05
C ARG A 202 7.91 7.10 1.62
N ALA A 203 8.83 7.58 2.44
CA ALA A 203 9.57 8.81 2.21
C ALA A 203 11.08 8.55 2.29
N ILE A 204 11.78 8.91 1.22
CA ILE A 204 13.24 8.87 1.14
C ILE A 204 13.83 10.28 1.16
N GLY A 205 15.01 10.41 1.74
CA GLY A 205 15.75 11.65 1.86
C GLY A 205 14.99 12.72 2.64
N SER A 206 14.96 13.92 2.09
CA SER A 206 14.43 15.11 2.76
C SER A 206 13.79 16.07 1.76
N ARG A 207 12.93 16.95 2.24
CA ARG A 207 12.40 18.05 1.44
C ARG A 207 13.15 19.33 1.75
N SER A 208 13.91 19.85 0.79
CA SER A 208 14.70 21.07 0.93
C SER A 208 15.60 21.04 2.17
N ASN A 209 16.34 19.93 2.36
CA ASN A 209 17.21 19.66 3.52
C ASN A 209 16.48 19.59 4.87
N ARG A 210 15.17 19.31 4.88
CA ARG A 210 14.40 19.06 6.12
C ARG A 210 13.75 17.69 6.06
N PRO A 211 13.80 16.90 7.15
CA PRO A 211 13.09 15.64 7.23
C PRO A 211 11.64 15.79 6.82
N TRP A 212 11.12 14.77 6.14
CA TRP A 212 9.70 14.71 5.85
C TRP A 212 8.92 14.68 7.16
N ARG A 213 7.75 15.34 7.17
CA ARG A 213 6.86 15.33 8.33
C ARG A 213 5.53 14.75 7.92
N ILE A 214 5.17 13.65 8.57
CA ILE A 214 4.00 12.85 8.26
C ILE A 214 2.98 13.07 9.37
N GLY A 215 1.76 13.45 8.99
CA GLY A 215 0.64 13.58 9.93
C GLY A 215 -0.06 12.23 10.12
N ILE A 216 -0.39 11.89 11.36
CA ILE A 216 -1.26 10.76 11.70
C ILE A 216 -2.67 11.32 11.88
N ARG A 217 -3.60 10.91 11.02
CA ARG A 217 -5.02 11.33 11.09
C ARG A 217 -5.69 10.80 12.35
N HIS A 218 -6.54 11.61 12.98
CA HIS A 218 -7.39 11.15 14.05
C HIS A 218 -8.44 10.16 13.50
N PRO A 219 -8.68 9.00 14.13
CA PRO A 219 -9.53 7.96 13.54
C PRO A 219 -11.04 8.29 13.59
N ARG A 220 -11.43 9.44 14.15
CA ARG A 220 -12.84 9.80 14.41
C ARG A 220 -13.22 11.20 13.92
N ASP A 221 -12.27 11.98 13.44
CA ASP A 221 -12.50 13.31 12.88
C ASP A 221 -11.34 13.68 11.93
N ASP A 222 -11.44 14.84 11.27
CA ASP A 222 -10.50 15.24 10.22
C ASP A 222 -9.21 15.89 10.77
N SER A 223 -8.98 15.87 12.08
CA SER A 223 -7.77 16.47 12.68
C SER A 223 -6.55 15.57 12.58
N ILE A 224 -5.37 16.18 12.78
CA ILE A 224 -4.11 15.45 12.93
C ILE A 224 -3.93 15.13 14.42
N LEU A 225 -3.90 13.84 14.75
CA LEU A 225 -3.68 13.35 16.11
C LEU A 225 -2.20 13.53 16.54
N ALA A 226 -1.27 13.24 15.62
CA ALA A 226 0.17 13.32 15.89
C ALA A 226 0.95 13.57 14.60
N SER A 227 2.26 13.87 14.71
CA SER A 227 3.15 13.95 13.56
C SER A 227 4.46 13.23 13.81
N ILE A 228 4.97 12.54 12.79
CA ILE A 228 6.25 11.83 12.78
C ILE A 228 7.22 12.61 11.89
N LYS A 229 8.49 12.71 12.31
CA LYS A 229 9.57 13.15 11.43
C LYS A 229 10.29 11.92 10.93
N THR A 230 10.58 11.86 9.64
CA THR A 230 11.31 10.73 9.07
C THR A 230 12.81 10.80 9.35
N ASP A 231 13.50 9.67 9.28
CA ASP A 231 14.95 9.51 9.38
C ASP A 231 15.57 9.10 8.04
N GLY A 232 15.09 9.71 6.95
CA GLY A 232 15.70 9.60 5.62
C GLY A 232 15.28 8.39 4.78
N ASP A 233 14.69 7.36 5.36
CA ASP A 233 14.02 6.27 4.63
C ASP A 233 13.01 5.59 5.56
N ASP A 234 11.78 6.09 5.57
CA ASP A 234 10.72 5.54 6.41
C ASP A 234 9.45 5.30 5.61
N SER A 235 8.87 4.13 5.85
CA SER A 235 7.50 3.75 5.53
C SER A 235 6.59 4.03 6.72
N VAL A 236 5.43 4.63 6.47
CA VAL A 236 4.38 4.88 7.46
C VAL A 236 3.04 4.42 6.92
N PHE A 237 2.50 3.37 7.53
CA PHE A 237 1.27 2.71 7.10
C PHE A 237 0.25 2.71 8.23
N THR A 238 -1.02 2.96 7.91
CA THR A 238 -2.10 3.02 8.90
C THR A 238 -3.28 2.14 8.50
N SER A 239 -3.56 1.14 9.32
CA SER A 239 -4.79 0.34 9.22
C SER A 239 -5.85 0.88 10.18
N GLY A 240 -7.05 1.17 9.68
CA GLY A 240 -8.12 1.78 10.47
C GLY A 240 -9.51 1.18 10.22
N ASP A 241 -10.34 1.17 11.26
CA ASP A 241 -11.75 0.71 11.20
C ASP A 241 -12.68 1.70 10.47
N TYR A 242 -12.13 2.78 9.93
CA TYR A 242 -12.82 3.90 9.29
C TYR A 242 -12.57 4.02 7.78
N GLU A 243 -11.66 3.22 7.19
CA GLU A 243 -11.28 3.38 5.77
C GLU A 243 -12.34 2.81 4.81
N ARG A 244 -12.64 1.50 4.92
CA ARG A 244 -13.66 0.81 4.12
C ARG A 244 -14.65 0.11 5.04
N LEU A 245 -15.86 0.65 5.13
CA LEU A 245 -16.92 0.18 6.02
C LEU A 245 -18.33 0.40 5.45
N PHE A 246 -19.28 -0.37 5.96
CA PHE A 246 -20.70 -0.11 5.80
C PHE A 246 -21.43 -0.15 7.14
N ARG A 247 -22.71 0.23 7.15
CA ARG A 247 -23.57 0.23 8.35
C ARG A 247 -24.81 -0.64 8.15
N VAL A 248 -25.15 -1.40 9.18
CA VAL A 248 -26.43 -2.12 9.29
C VAL A 248 -26.99 -1.88 10.68
N LYS A 249 -28.21 -1.33 10.76
CA LYS A 249 -28.87 -0.98 12.04
C LYS A 249 -27.94 -0.18 12.98
N ASP A 250 -27.30 0.86 12.43
CA ASP A 250 -26.33 1.76 13.09
C ASP A 250 -24.99 1.14 13.54
N VAL A 251 -24.80 -0.17 13.38
CA VAL A 251 -23.52 -0.85 13.65
C VAL A 251 -22.59 -0.71 12.44
N ARG A 252 -21.32 -0.35 12.68
CA ARG A 252 -20.26 -0.28 11.65
C ARG A 252 -19.60 -1.64 11.46
N TYR A 253 -19.39 -2.04 10.20
CA TYR A 253 -18.64 -3.22 9.82
C TYR A 253 -17.56 -2.81 8.83
N HIS A 254 -16.30 -3.08 9.16
CA HIS A 254 -15.14 -2.69 8.35
C HIS A 254 -14.44 -3.90 7.72
N HIS A 255 -13.68 -3.62 6.66
CA HIS A 255 -12.99 -4.63 5.85
C HIS A 255 -11.85 -5.40 6.54
N ILE A 256 -11.33 -4.91 7.67
CA ILE A 256 -10.29 -5.62 8.44
C ILE A 256 -10.96 -6.78 9.23
N LEU A 257 -10.95 -7.97 8.65
CA LEU A 257 -11.56 -9.17 9.22
C LEU A 257 -10.58 -9.95 10.10
N ASP A 258 -11.05 -10.46 11.23
CA ASP A 258 -10.32 -11.45 12.02
C ASP A 258 -10.56 -12.85 11.43
N PRO A 259 -9.53 -13.49 10.84
CA PRO A 259 -9.69 -14.78 10.16
C PRO A 259 -10.12 -15.92 11.11
N ARG A 260 -9.99 -15.75 12.43
CA ARG A 260 -10.41 -16.75 13.43
C ARG A 260 -11.91 -16.71 13.71
N THR A 261 -12.52 -15.55 13.51
CA THR A 261 -13.95 -15.32 13.80
C THR A 261 -14.78 -15.10 12.55
N GLY A 262 -14.14 -14.79 11.42
CA GLY A 262 -14.82 -14.43 10.19
C GLY A 262 -15.51 -13.07 10.24
N ASN A 263 -15.34 -12.28 11.31
CA ASN A 263 -15.99 -10.99 11.53
C ASN A 263 -14.97 -9.84 11.53
N PRO A 264 -15.40 -8.57 11.35
CA PRO A 264 -14.55 -7.42 11.57
C PRO A 264 -13.87 -7.46 12.95
N ALA A 265 -12.57 -7.19 12.98
CA ALA A 265 -11.81 -7.14 14.22
C ALA A 265 -12.34 -6.04 15.16
N VAL A 266 -12.19 -6.20 16.47
CA VAL A 266 -12.70 -5.24 17.47
C VAL A 266 -11.60 -4.77 18.42
N GLY A 267 -11.83 -3.63 19.08
CA GLY A 267 -10.97 -3.12 20.16
C GLY A 267 -9.96 -2.05 19.74
N THR A 268 -9.75 -1.85 18.44
CA THR A 268 -8.75 -0.90 17.94
C THR A 268 -9.34 -0.01 16.84
N ALA A 269 -9.14 1.31 16.96
CA ALA A 269 -9.59 2.28 15.96
C ALA A 269 -8.62 2.43 14.79
N ALA A 270 -7.32 2.52 15.10
CA ALA A 270 -6.23 2.57 14.13
C ALA A 270 -4.94 2.01 14.72
N VAL A 271 -4.10 1.47 13.85
CA VAL A 271 -2.70 1.13 14.13
C VAL A 271 -1.85 1.78 13.03
N THR A 272 -0.88 2.60 13.44
CA THR A 272 0.15 3.14 12.55
C THR A 272 1.47 2.44 12.83
N VAL A 273 2.10 1.91 11.80
CA VAL A 273 3.41 1.27 11.85
C VAL A 273 4.41 2.14 11.10
N VAL A 274 5.60 2.30 11.68
CA VAL A 274 6.77 2.93 11.04
C VAL A 274 7.85 1.87 10.88
N HIS A 275 8.42 1.74 9.69
CA HIS A 275 9.52 0.83 9.41
C HIS A 275 10.40 1.35 8.27
N ASP A 276 11.57 0.76 8.10
CA ASP A 276 12.56 1.04 7.05
C ASP A 276 12.27 0.32 5.72
#